data_AF-A0A8H7D2W8-F1
#
_entry.id   AF-A0A8H7D2W8-F1
#
_cell.length_a   1.000
_cell.length_b   1.000
_cell.length_c   1.000
_cell.angle_alpha   90.00
_cell.angle_beta   90.00
_cell.angle_gamma   90.00
#
_symmetry.space_group_name_H-M   'P 1'
#
loop_
_entity.id
_entity.type
_entity.pdbx_description
1 polymer ?
#
loop_
_entity_poly.entity_id
_entity_poly.type
_entity_poly.pdbx_seq_one_letter_code
_entity_poly.pdbx_strand_id
1 'polypeptide(L)'
;MGGPNLEVFKFAVYLFVPIVSLVYFGDPAWYHTHVVPYRNKLLPPLEKTVRVSIQAHWRRTTNHRQQEMPFEQHRVREELERIKNERLERRDAKDREAREAKARGE
;
A
#
# COMPACT_ATOMS: atom_id res chain seq x y z
N MET A 1 25.11 -0.60 49.09
CA MET A 1 24.07 -1.53 48.61
C MET A 1 23.10 -1.80 49.75
N GLY A 2 21.79 -1.63 49.55
CA GLY A 2 20.81 -1.35 50.61
C GLY A 2 20.29 -2.52 51.46
N GLY A 3 21.11 -3.53 51.72
CA GLY A 3 20.79 -4.63 52.64
C GLY A 3 19.61 -5.55 52.23
N PRO A 4 19.36 -6.63 52.98
CA PRO A 4 18.37 -7.67 52.63
C PRO A 4 16.93 -7.15 52.48
N ASN A 5 16.55 -6.13 53.27
CA ASN A 5 15.19 -5.56 53.20
C ASN A 5 14.90 -4.90 51.84
N LEU A 6 15.91 -4.27 51.22
CA LEU A 6 15.75 -3.63 49.93
C LEU A 6 15.65 -4.66 48.79
N GLU A 7 16.26 -5.83 48.96
CA GLU A 7 16.17 -6.93 48.01
C GLU A 7 14.76 -7.55 48.02
N VAL A 8 14.18 -7.78 49.20
CA VAL A 8 12.80 -8.26 49.33
C VAL A 8 11.80 -7.26 48.75
N PHE A 9 11.98 -5.97 49.01
CA PHE A 9 11.14 -4.93 48.42
C PHE A 9 11.19 -4.92 46.89
N LYS A 10 12.40 -4.96 46.31
CA LYS A 10 12.59 -5.02 44.86
C LYS A 10 11.94 -6.26 44.25
N PHE A 11 12.14 -7.41 44.88
CA PHE A 11 11.54 -8.66 44.43
C PHE A 11 10.01 -8.58 44.44
N ALA A 12 9.42 -8.05 45.52
CA ALA A 12 7.99 -7.86 45.61
C ALA A 12 7.49 -6.90 44.50
N VAL A 13 8.17 -5.78 44.26
CA VAL A 13 7.80 -4.85 43.17
C VAL A 13 7.88 -5.56 41.81
N TYR A 14 8.97 -6.27 41.52
CA TYR A 14 9.14 -6.96 40.25
C TYR A 14 8.14 -8.11 40.04
N LEU A 15 7.69 -8.75 41.12
CA LEU A 15 6.69 -9.80 41.04
C LEU A 15 5.27 -9.22 40.90
N PHE A 16 4.88 -8.32 41.81
CA PHE A 16 3.49 -7.88 41.93
C PHE A 16 3.10 -6.82 40.92
N VAL A 17 4.00 -5.92 40.50
CA VAL A 17 3.66 -4.90 39.49
C VAL A 17 3.17 -5.52 38.17
N PRO A 18 3.88 -6.47 37.53
CA PRO A 18 3.39 -7.07 36.29
C PRO A 18 2.13 -7.91 36.52
N ILE A 19 2.04 -8.65 37.63
CA ILE A 19 0.85 -9.45 37.94
C ILE A 19 -0.39 -8.57 38.10
N VAL A 20 -0.29 -7.51 38.90
CA VAL A 20 -1.39 -6.56 39.12
C VAL A 20 -1.75 -5.85 37.82
N SER A 21 -0.76 -5.48 37.00
CA SER A 21 -1.00 -4.87 35.69
C SER A 21 -1.77 -5.81 34.77
N LEU A 22 -1.43 -7.10 34.74
CA LEU A 22 -2.13 -8.10 33.94
C LEU A 22 -3.56 -8.34 34.43
N VAL A 23 -3.79 -8.38 35.74
CA VAL A 23 -5.13 -8.55 36.30
C VAL A 23 -6.00 -7.31 36.04
N TYR A 24 -5.44 -6.12 36.21
CA TYR A 24 -6.17 -4.86 36.04
C TYR A 24 -6.47 -4.57 34.56
N PHE A 25 -5.46 -4.65 33.69
CA PHE A 25 -5.63 -4.36 32.26
C PHE A 25 -6.10 -5.56 31.43
N GLY A 26 -6.01 -6.78 31.97
CA GLY A 26 -6.48 -8.00 31.31
C GLY A 26 -7.98 -8.27 31.49
N ASP A 27 -8.68 -7.49 32.32
CA ASP A 27 -10.13 -7.56 32.43
C ASP A 27 -10.78 -7.14 31.10
N PRO A 28 -11.57 -8.02 30.44
CA PRO A 28 -12.28 -7.67 29.22
C PRO A 28 -13.23 -6.48 29.41
N ALA A 29 -13.84 -6.31 30.59
CA ALA A 29 -14.73 -5.18 30.86
C ALA A 29 -13.98 -3.84 30.85
N TRP A 30 -12.75 -3.81 31.39
CA TRP A 30 -11.89 -2.64 31.34
C TRP A 30 -11.58 -2.25 29.88
N TYR A 31 -11.24 -3.23 29.03
CA TYR A 31 -10.97 -3.01 27.60
C TYR A 31 -12.18 -2.41 26.86
N HIS A 32 -13.37 -2.98 27.06
CA HIS A 32 -14.60 -2.49 26.42
C HIS A 32 -14.95 -1.06 26.84
N THR A 33 -14.67 -0.70 28.08
CA THR A 33 -14.99 0.62 28.63
C THR A 33 -13.95 1.67 28.24
N HIS A 34 -12.66 1.31 28.27
CA HIS A 34 -11.57 2.27 28.15
C HIS A 34 -10.88 2.27 26.78
N VAL A 35 -10.88 1.18 26.02
CA VAL A 35 -10.13 1.09 24.76
C VAL A 35 -11.05 1.22 23.54
N VAL A 36 -12.16 0.48 23.54
CA VAL A 36 -13.09 0.44 22.40
C VAL A 36 -13.64 1.82 21.99
N PRO A 37 -14.00 2.74 22.92
CA PRO A 37 -14.52 4.05 22.51
C PRO A 37 -13.53 4.88 21.70
N TYR A 38 -12.24 4.79 22.01
CA TYR A 38 -11.20 5.55 21.29
C TYR A 38 -10.91 5.00 19.90
N ARG A 39 -11.28 3.75 19.61
CA ARG A 39 -11.14 3.16 18.27
C ARG A 39 -11.75 4.08 17.20
N ASN A 40 -12.92 4.65 17.47
CA ASN A 40 -13.64 5.49 16.50
C ASN A 40 -13.06 6.90 16.38
N LYS A 41 -12.24 7.34 17.34
CA LYS A 41 -11.56 8.64 17.32
C LYS A 41 -10.17 8.55 16.68
N LEU A 42 -9.46 7.44 16.93
CA LEU A 42 -8.10 7.21 16.46
C LEU A 42 -8.06 6.61 15.06
N LEU A 43 -9.02 5.75 14.72
CA LEU A 43 -9.09 5.13 13.41
C LEU A 43 -10.11 5.87 12.54
N PRO A 44 -9.77 6.21 11.28
CA PRO A 44 -10.79 6.67 10.35
C PRO A 44 -11.87 5.58 10.22
N PRO A 45 -13.16 5.96 10.10
CA PRO A 45 -14.22 4.98 9.90
C PRO A 45 -13.90 4.09 8.69
N LEU A 46 -14.33 2.83 8.70
CA LEU A 46 -14.01 1.83 7.65
C LEU A 46 -14.32 2.33 6.23
N GLU A 47 -15.32 3.20 6.09
CA GLU A 47 -15.70 3.88 4.84
C GLU A 47 -14.62 4.86 4.33
N LYS A 48 -13.88 5.49 5.25
CA LYS A 48 -12.76 6.41 5.01
C LYS A 48 -11.39 5.77 5.17
N THR A 49 -11.34 4.56 5.73
CA THR A 49 -10.23 3.64 5.52
C THR A 49 -10.33 3.25 4.07
N VAL A 50 -9.82 4.14 3.22
CA VAL A 50 -9.34 3.76 1.92
C VAL A 50 -8.54 2.51 2.20
N ARG A 51 -9.06 1.35 1.76
CA ARG A 51 -8.17 0.32 1.27
C ARG A 51 -7.30 1.11 0.32
N VAL A 52 -6.14 1.55 0.82
CA VAL A 52 -4.97 1.80 0.01
C VAL A 52 -4.60 0.40 -0.44
N SER A 53 -5.50 -0.20 -1.24
CA SER A 53 -5.13 -0.87 -2.45
C SER A 53 -3.98 -0.03 -2.96
N ILE A 54 -2.89 -0.71 -3.21
CA ILE A 54 -1.67 -0.15 -3.75
C ILE A 54 -2.00 0.69 -5.03
N GLN A 55 -3.23 0.54 -5.54
CA GLN A 55 -4.00 1.41 -6.43
C GLN A 55 -4.10 2.93 -6.09
N ALA A 56 -4.32 3.33 -4.84
CA ALA A 56 -4.68 4.71 -4.49
C ALA A 56 -3.46 5.62 -4.32
N HIS A 57 -2.32 5.06 -3.90
CA HIS A 57 -1.05 5.79 -3.82
C HIS A 57 -0.51 6.14 -5.22
N TRP A 58 -0.65 5.25 -6.20
CA TRP A 58 -0.18 5.53 -7.57
C TRP A 58 -0.97 6.66 -8.25
N ARG A 59 -2.25 6.90 -7.90
CA ARG A 59 -3.05 7.99 -8.49
C ARG A 59 -2.53 9.41 -8.16
N ARG A 60 -1.73 9.58 -7.10
CA ARG A 60 -1.26 10.90 -6.65
C ARG A 60 0.05 11.33 -7.29
N THR A 61 0.87 10.38 -7.74
CA THR A 61 2.23 10.64 -8.25
C THR A 61 2.33 10.60 -9.76
N THR A 62 1.33 10.05 -10.46
CA THR A 62 1.38 9.91 -11.91
C THR A 62 0.38 10.85 -12.58
N ASN A 63 0.91 11.92 -13.17
CA ASN A 63 0.23 12.77 -14.15
C ASN A 63 0.02 11.96 -15.46
N HIS A 64 -0.73 10.86 -15.35
CA HIS A 64 -1.06 9.98 -16.46
C HIS A 64 -2.54 10.09 -16.73
N ARG A 65 -2.82 10.72 -17.86
CA ARG A 65 -4.04 10.62 -18.67
C ARG A 65 -4.83 9.38 -18.28
N GLN A 66 -6.03 9.57 -17.75
CA GLN A 66 -6.98 8.52 -17.45
C GLN A 66 -7.28 7.76 -18.75
N GLN A 67 -6.54 6.69 -19.02
CA GLN A 67 -7.05 5.60 -19.82
C GLN A 67 -7.59 4.59 -18.82
N GLU A 68 -8.91 4.57 -18.71
CA GLU A 68 -9.63 3.49 -18.02
C GLU A 68 -9.11 2.18 -18.60
N MET A 69 -8.45 1.35 -17.78
CA MET A 69 -8.02 0.03 -18.25
C MET A 69 -9.28 -0.75 -18.59
N PRO A 70 -9.49 -1.15 -19.86
CA PRO A 70 -10.66 -1.91 -20.20
C PRO A 70 -10.49 -3.32 -19.60
N PHE A 71 -11.29 -3.63 -18.58
CA PHE A 71 -11.39 -4.99 -18.05
C PHE A 71 -12.13 -5.94 -19.01
N GLU A 72 -12.68 -5.40 -20.10
CA GLU A 72 -13.33 -6.14 -21.17
C GLU A 72 -12.31 -6.63 -22.20
N GLN A 73 -12.18 -7.94 -22.34
CA GLN A 73 -11.19 -8.58 -23.23
C GLN A 73 -11.32 -8.15 -24.70
N HIS A 74 -12.52 -7.77 -25.15
CA HIS A 74 -12.76 -7.33 -26.52
C HIS A 74 -12.07 -6.00 -26.82
N ARG A 75 -12.25 -4.99 -25.96
CA ARG A 75 -11.62 -3.67 -26.11
C ARG A 75 -10.09 -3.73 -26.03
N VAL A 76 -9.56 -4.64 -25.20
CA VAL A 76 -8.11 -4.87 -25.12
C VAL A 76 -7.56 -5.37 -26.46
N ARG A 77 -8.27 -6.28 -27.15
CA ARG A 77 -7.85 -6.82 -28.45
C ARG A 77 -7.86 -5.75 -29.53
N GLU A 78 -8.91 -4.94 -29.60
CA GLU A 78 -9.00 -3.82 -30.56
C GLU A 78 -7.88 -2.80 -30.37
N GLU A 79 -7.58 -2.45 -29.11
CA GLU A 79 -6.47 -1.55 -28.77
C GLU A 79 -5.11 -2.16 -29.14
N LEU A 80 -4.92 -3.47 -28.94
CA LEU A 80 -3.69 -4.17 -29.34
C LEU A 80 -3.53 -4.21 -30.87
N GLU A 81 -4.60 -4.40 -31.62
CA GLU A 81 -4.56 -4.36 -33.09
C GLU A 81 -4.20 -2.98 -33.60
N ARG A 82 -4.77 -1.92 -33.00
CA ARG A 82 -4.38 -0.53 -33.32
C ARG A 82 -2.90 -0.28 -33.06
N ILE A 83 -2.41 -0.67 -31.88
CA ILE A 83 -0.99 -0.49 -31.50
C ILE A 83 -0.07 -1.30 -32.42
N LYS A 84 -0.48 -2.49 -32.82
CA LYS A 84 0.28 -3.34 -33.75
C LYS A 84 0.39 -2.70 -35.12
N ASN A 85 -0.68 -2.13 -35.65
CA ASN A 85 -0.69 -1.44 -36.94
C ASN A 85 0.17 -0.18 -36.91
N GLU A 86 0.05 0.66 -35.86
CA GLU A 86 0.88 1.86 -35.73
C GLU A 86 2.38 1.53 -35.68
N ARG A 87 2.76 0.43 -35.01
CA ARG A 87 4.15 -0.02 -34.96
C ARG A 87 4.66 -0.56 -36.29
N LEU A 88 3.79 -1.22 -37.06
CA LEU A 88 4.15 -1.72 -38.39
C LEU A 88 4.42 -0.54 -39.33
N GLU A 89 3.54 0.46 -39.33
CA GLU A 89 3.71 1.68 -40.12
C GLU A 89 4.99 2.45 -39.76
N ARG A 90 5.29 2.58 -38.47
CA ARG A 90 6.56 3.19 -38.02
C ARG A 90 7.78 2.40 -38.45
N ARG A 91 7.68 1.08 -38.57
CA ARG A 91 8.79 0.23 -39.04
C ARG A 91 8.95 0.34 -40.55
N ASP A 92 7.86 0.33 -41.30
CA ASP A 92 7.87 0.49 -42.76
C ASP A 92 8.34 1.88 -43.20
N ALA A 93 8.06 2.92 -42.40
CA ALA A 93 8.60 4.26 -42.63
C ALA A 93 10.13 4.29 -42.45
N LYS A 94 10.63 3.69 -41.35
CA LYS A 94 12.08 3.58 -41.10
C LYS A 94 12.80 2.74 -42.15
N ASP A 95 12.18 1.65 -42.62
CA ASP A 95 12.76 0.80 -43.65
C ASP A 95 12.81 1.50 -45.01
N ARG A 96 11.83 2.37 -45.32
CA ARG A 96 11.84 3.24 -46.51
C ARG A 96 12.95 4.30 -46.41
N GLU A 97 13.05 4.99 -45.28
CA GLU A 97 14.11 5.96 -45.02
C GLU A 97 15.50 5.31 -45.10
N ALA A 98 15.66 4.10 -44.57
CA ALA A 98 16.92 3.34 -44.65
C ALA A 98 17.28 2.94 -46.09
N ARG A 99 16.30 2.57 -46.91
CA ARG A 99 16.51 2.28 -48.34
C ARG A 99 16.88 3.53 -49.13
N GLU A 100 16.23 4.66 -48.84
CA GLU A 100 16.55 5.95 -49.46
C GLU A 100 17.91 6.51 -49.03
N ALA A 101 18.29 6.32 -47.75
CA ALA A 101 19.61 6.70 -47.26
C ALA A 101 20.72 5.84 -47.89
N LYS A 102 20.46 4.55 -48.13
CA LYS A 102 21.38 3.66 -48.85
C LYS A 102 21.52 4.05 -50.32
N ALA A 103 20.42 4.42 -50.99
CA ALA A 103 20.44 4.87 -52.39
C ALA A 103 21.04 6.28 -52.60
N ARG A 104 21.10 7.11 -51.56
CA ARG A 104 21.77 8.43 -51.57
C ARG A 104 23.26 8.36 -51.21
N GLY A 105 23.73 7.21 -50.73
CA GLY A 105 25.11 6.98 -50.29
C GLY A 105 25.96 6.15 -51.24
N GLU A 106 25.43 5.78 -52.41
CA GLU A 106 26.13 5.20 -53.57
C GLU A 106 26.21 6.23 -54.70
#